data_AF-A0A0N5A2U1-F1
#
_entry.id   AF-A0A0N5A2U1-F1
#
_cell.length_a   1.000
_cell.length_b   1.000
_cell.length_c   1.000
_cell.angle_alpha   90.00
_cell.angle_beta   90.00
_cell.angle_gamma   90.00
#
_symmetry.space_group_name_H-M   'P 1'
#
loop_
_entity.id
_entity.type
_entity.pdbx_description
1 polymer ?
#
loop_
_entity_poly.entity_id
_entity_poly.type
_entity_poly.pdbx_seq_one_letter_code
_entity_poly.pdbx_strand_id
1 'polypeptide(L)'
;MERISKELNDLFKSQLESEIIVKEITLERENAIKLARNRELFGWFGLAGTTMLATIMYAALNSKNKISVVAITPIIMGGGYFYERLFGNQLEEIKKGAENILLKETQLLKPVGGTVTLHEIDKRIERA
;
A
#
# COMPACT_ATOMS: atom_id res chain seq x y z
N MET A 1 26.32 -29.42 30.60
CA MET A 1 25.61 -28.11 30.72
C MET A 1 25.72 -27.33 29.40
N GLU A 2 26.92 -27.04 28.90
CA GLU A 2 27.13 -26.24 27.68
C GLU A 2 26.51 -26.86 26.40
N ARG A 3 26.61 -28.19 26.23
CA ARG A 3 26.03 -28.90 25.08
C ARG A 3 24.49 -28.83 25.02
N ILE A 4 23.84 -28.89 26.18
CA ILE A 4 22.37 -28.81 26.31
C ILE A 4 21.89 -27.39 26.01
N SER A 5 22.63 -26.37 26.48
CA SER A 5 22.31 -24.97 26.15
C SER A 5 22.44 -24.69 24.65
N LYS A 6 23.43 -25.29 23.97
CA LYS A 6 23.61 -25.14 22.53
C LYS A 6 22.48 -25.80 21.73
N GLU A 7 22.12 -27.04 22.07
CA GLU A 7 20.98 -27.73 21.44
C GLU A 7 19.66 -26.99 21.66
N LEU A 8 19.43 -26.45 22.86
CA LEU A 8 18.23 -25.66 23.16
C LEU A 8 18.17 -24.38 22.31
N ASN A 9 19.30 -23.69 22.14
CA ASN A 9 19.38 -22.47 21.34
C ASN A 9 19.15 -22.76 19.84
N ASP A 10 19.68 -23.89 19.34
CA ASP A 10 19.46 -24.33 17.95
C ASP A 10 17.98 -24.68 17.71
N LEU A 11 17.30 -25.30 18.68
CA LEU A 11 15.86 -25.56 18.61
C LEU A 11 15.03 -24.25 18.59
N PHE A 12 15.36 -23.29 19.46
CA PHE A 12 14.68 -21.98 19.47
C PHE A 12 14.88 -21.23 18.15
N LYS A 13 16.09 -21.27 17.60
CA LYS A 13 16.40 -20.66 16.31
C LYS A 13 15.57 -21.28 15.17
N SER A 14 15.49 -22.61 15.12
CA SER A 14 14.69 -23.33 14.13
C SER A 14 13.18 -23.00 14.24
N GLN A 15 12.67 -22.89 15.47
CA GLN A 15 11.28 -22.47 15.71
C GLN A 15 11.02 -21.05 15.23
N LEU A 16 11.92 -20.11 15.56
CA LEU A 16 11.82 -18.72 15.11
C LEU A 16 11.88 -18.60 13.59
N GLU A 17 12.80 -19.30 12.93
CA GLU A 17 12.90 -19.32 11.46
C GLU A 17 11.61 -19.84 10.82
N SER A 18 11.04 -20.91 11.37
CA SER A 18 9.76 -21.46 10.91
C SER A 18 8.60 -20.47 11.09
N GLU A 19 8.54 -19.78 12.24
CA GLU A 19 7.50 -18.78 12.51
C GLU A 19 7.59 -17.58 11.57
N ILE A 20 8.81 -17.10 11.29
CA ILE A 20 9.06 -16.01 10.33
C ILE A 20 8.55 -16.41 8.95
N ILE A 21 8.89 -17.61 8.47
CA ILE A 21 8.46 -18.11 7.16
C ILE A 21 6.93 -18.20 7.08
N VAL A 22 6.29 -18.77 8.11
CA VAL A 22 4.82 -18.88 8.14
C VAL A 22 4.16 -17.49 8.13
N LYS A 23 4.73 -16.53 8.85
CA LYS A 23 4.21 -15.16 8.89
C LYS A 23 4.35 -14.46 7.55
N GLU A 24 5.50 -14.62 6.88
CA GLU A 24 5.75 -14.07 5.55
C GLU A 24 4.76 -14.63 4.53
N ILE A 25 4.59 -15.96 4.48
CA ILE A 25 3.63 -16.62 3.58
C ILE A 25 2.20 -16.16 3.86
N THR A 26 1.83 -15.99 5.14
CA THR A 26 0.50 -15.50 5.52
C THR A 26 0.28 -14.07 5.02
N LEU A 27 1.26 -13.18 5.20
CA LEU A 27 1.20 -11.81 4.72
C LEU A 27 1.10 -11.73 3.19
N GLU A 28 1.89 -12.52 2.48
CA GLU A 28 1.83 -12.61 1.02
C GLU A 28 0.44 -13.07 0.54
N ARG A 29 -0.11 -14.11 1.18
CA ARG A 29 -1.45 -14.60 0.88
C ARG A 29 -2.53 -13.56 1.14
N GLU A 30 -2.48 -12.87 2.29
CA GLU A 30 -3.43 -11.80 2.59
C GLU A 30 -3.37 -10.68 1.56
N ASN A 31 -2.17 -10.30 1.12
CA ASN A 31 -1.98 -9.28 0.10
C ASN A 31 -2.52 -9.74 -1.26
N ALA A 32 -2.28 -11.00 -1.64
CA ALA A 32 -2.82 -11.59 -2.86
C ALA A 32 -4.37 -11.63 -2.84
N ILE A 33 -4.97 -12.02 -1.71
CA ILE A 33 -6.44 -12.04 -1.55
C ILE A 33 -7.02 -10.63 -1.63
N LYS A 34 -6.40 -9.64 -0.96
CA LYS A 34 -6.82 -8.24 -1.03
C LYS A 34 -6.77 -7.72 -2.47
N LEU A 35 -5.71 -8.05 -3.21
CA LEU A 35 -5.57 -7.66 -4.61
C LEU A 35 -6.64 -8.32 -5.49
N ALA A 36 -6.86 -9.63 -5.34
CA ALA A 36 -7.89 -10.37 -6.07
C ALA A 36 -9.30 -9.80 -5.81
N ARG A 37 -9.63 -9.54 -4.54
CA ARG A 37 -10.90 -8.91 -4.15
C ARG A 37 -11.07 -7.54 -4.78
N ASN A 38 -10.03 -6.70 -4.77
CA ASN A 38 -10.14 -5.37 -5.37
C ASN A 38 -10.32 -5.42 -6.89
N ARG A 39 -9.71 -6.40 -7.58
CA ARG A 39 -9.92 -6.63 -9.01
C ARG A 39 -11.36 -7.06 -9.31
N GLU A 40 -11.94 -7.92 -8.49
CA GLU A 40 -13.34 -8.31 -8.60
C GLU A 40 -14.28 -7.11 -8.39
N LEU A 41 -14.03 -6.31 -7.35
CA LEU A 41 -14.79 -5.08 -7.07
C LEU A 41 -14.71 -4.09 -8.24
N PHE A 42 -13.55 -3.99 -8.90
CA PHE A 42 -13.41 -3.16 -10.10
C PHE A 42 -14.21 -3.70 -11.29
N GLY A 43 -14.28 -5.03 -11.47
CA GLY A 43 -15.19 -5.63 -12.46
C GLY A 43 -16.64 -5.22 -12.23
N TRP A 44 -17.11 -5.31 -10.98
CA TRP A 44 -18.45 -4.86 -10.60
C TRP A 44 -18.65 -3.35 -10.78
N PHE A 45 -17.65 -2.54 -10.42
CA PHE A 45 -17.67 -1.10 -10.62
C PHE A 45 -17.73 -0.74 -12.11
N GLY A 46 -16.99 -1.46 -12.96
CA GLY A 46 -17.03 -1.32 -14.41
C GLY A 46 -18.42 -1.61 -14.97
N LEU A 47 -19.06 -2.70 -14.53
CA LEU A 47 -20.44 -3.05 -14.92
C LEU A 47 -21.47 -2.02 -14.43
N ALA A 48 -21.36 -1.56 -13.19
CA ALA A 48 -22.21 -0.50 -12.64
C ALA A 48 -21.99 0.84 -13.39
N GLY A 49 -20.75 1.16 -13.72
CA GLY A 49 -20.38 2.33 -14.49
C GLY A 49 -20.97 2.30 -15.89
N THR A 50 -20.79 1.20 -16.64
CA THR A 50 -21.31 1.09 -18.02
C THR A 50 -22.83 1.11 -18.06
N THR A 51 -23.50 0.43 -17.13
CA THR A 51 -24.97 0.48 -17.04
C THR A 51 -25.46 1.88 -16.72
N MET A 52 -24.84 2.58 -15.77
CA MET A 52 -25.18 3.96 -15.43
C MET A 52 -24.94 4.91 -16.61
N LEU A 53 -23.83 4.77 -17.33
CA LEU A 53 -23.53 5.54 -18.54
C LEU A 53 -24.59 5.32 -19.63
N ALA A 54 -25.01 4.07 -19.86
CA ALA A 54 -26.06 3.75 -20.82
C ALA A 54 -27.40 4.41 -20.44
N THR A 55 -27.77 4.39 -19.15
CA THR A 55 -28.99 5.04 -18.66
C THR A 55 -28.93 6.56 -18.80
N ILE A 56 -27.80 7.19 -18.45
CA ILE A 56 -27.61 8.64 -18.58
C ILE A 56 -27.65 9.05 -20.06
N MET A 57 -27.02 8.29 -20.95
CA MET A 57 -27.07 8.55 -22.40
C MET A 57 -28.48 8.43 -22.94
N TYR A 58 -29.22 7.38 -22.56
CA TYR A 58 -30.63 7.22 -22.95
C TYR A 58 -31.49 8.40 -22.47
N ALA A 59 -31.33 8.80 -21.20
CA ALA A 59 -32.04 9.93 -20.64
C ALA A 59 -31.67 11.26 -21.33
N ALA A 60 -30.39 11.49 -21.64
CA ALA A 60 -29.93 12.69 -22.32
C ALA A 60 -30.48 12.81 -23.76
N LEU A 61 -30.58 11.69 -24.47
CA LEU A 61 -31.18 11.63 -25.80
C LEU A 61 -32.68 11.96 -25.75
N ASN A 62 -33.41 11.41 -24.78
CA ASN A 62 -34.84 11.65 -24.63
C ASN A 62 -35.16 13.08 -24.15
N SER A 63 -34.36 13.62 -23.23
CA SER A 63 -34.55 14.97 -22.65
C SER A 63 -33.99 16.10 -23.52
N LYS A 64 -33.19 15.80 -24.56
CA LYS A 64 -32.37 16.77 -25.34
C LYS A 64 -31.41 17.63 -24.50
N ASN A 65 -31.27 17.34 -23.20
CA ASN A 65 -30.40 18.08 -22.31
C ASN A 65 -28.99 17.49 -22.33
N LYS A 66 -28.06 18.22 -22.97
CA LYS A 66 -26.66 17.82 -23.11
C LYS A 66 -25.86 17.97 -21.80
N ILE A 67 -26.39 18.69 -20.80
CA ILE A 67 -25.71 18.90 -19.52
C ILE A 67 -25.58 17.58 -18.73
N SER A 68 -26.51 16.64 -18.94
CA SER A 68 -26.49 15.31 -18.31
C SER A 68 -25.24 14.49 -18.66
N VAL A 69 -24.59 14.79 -19.79
CA VAL A 69 -23.35 14.13 -20.22
C VAL A 69 -22.15 14.55 -19.35
N VAL A 70 -22.20 15.71 -18.67
CA VAL A 70 -21.12 16.14 -17.75
C VAL A 70 -20.96 15.19 -16.57
N ALA A 71 -22.04 14.50 -16.15
CA ALA A 71 -22.00 13.49 -15.09
C ALA A 71 -21.19 12.23 -15.46
N ILE A 72 -20.85 12.04 -16.74
CA ILE A 72 -20.05 10.91 -17.24
C ILE A 72 -18.57 11.10 -16.92
N THR A 73 -18.07 12.34 -16.97
CA THR A 73 -16.66 12.67 -16.75
C THR A 73 -16.10 12.13 -15.42
N PRO A 74 -16.73 12.32 -14.25
CA PRO A 74 -16.20 11.79 -12.99
C PRO A 74 -16.21 10.25 -12.95
N ILE A 75 -17.15 9.58 -13.63
CA ILE A 75 -17.21 8.11 -13.69
C ILE A 75 -16.01 7.56 -14.46
N ILE A 76 -15.70 8.16 -15.61
CA ILE A 76 -14.53 7.76 -16.42
C ILE A 76 -13.23 8.06 -15.67
N MET A 77 -13.12 9.24 -15.05
CA MET A 77 -11.92 9.64 -14.32
C MET A 77 -11.69 8.77 -13.08
N GLY A 78 -12.74 8.46 -12.31
CA GLY A 78 -12.68 7.53 -11.18
C GLY A 78 -12.31 6.13 -11.63
N GLY A 79 -12.96 5.61 -12.69
CA GLY A 79 -12.67 4.30 -13.26
C GLY A 79 -11.21 4.18 -13.73
N GLY A 80 -10.69 5.19 -14.42
CA GLY A 80 -9.30 5.24 -14.86
C GLY A 80 -8.31 5.22 -13.69
N TYR A 81 -8.58 5.98 -12.62
CA TYR A 81 -7.75 5.96 -11.41
C TYR A 81 -7.76 4.58 -10.73
N PHE A 82 -8.93 3.94 -10.62
CA PHE A 82 -9.02 2.59 -10.07
C PHE A 82 -8.30 1.55 -10.93
N TYR A 83 -8.37 1.69 -12.26
CA TYR A 83 -7.67 0.83 -13.20
C TYR A 83 -6.14 0.92 -13.00
N GLU A 84 -5.60 2.14 -12.99
CA GLU A 84 -4.17 2.39 -12.77
C GLU A 84 -3.71 1.83 -11.42
N ARG A 85 -4.53 1.98 -10.37
CA ARG A 85 -4.22 1.47 -9.04
C ARG A 85 -4.20 -0.07 -8.94
N LEU A 86 -4.98 -0.78 -9.76
CA LEU A 86 -5.16 -2.23 -9.67
C LEU A 86 -4.31 -3.04 -10.64
N PHE A 87 -4.03 -2.44 -11.80
CA PHE A 87 -3.29 -3.07 -12.89
C PHE A 87 -1.96 -2.38 -13.18
N GLY A 88 -1.74 -1.16 -12.69
CA GLY A 88 -0.49 -0.44 -12.87
C GLY A 88 0.62 -0.88 -11.90
N ASN A 89 1.82 -0.37 -12.15
CA ASN A 89 3.04 -0.72 -11.41
C ASN A 89 3.34 0.26 -10.26
N GLN A 90 2.37 1.04 -9.78
CA GLN A 90 2.61 2.06 -8.74
C GLN A 90 3.28 1.50 -7.48
N LEU A 91 2.92 0.28 -7.06
CA LEU A 91 3.54 -0.38 -5.91
C LEU A 91 5.02 -0.69 -6.14
N GLU A 92 5.37 -1.11 -7.36
CA GLU A 92 6.76 -1.39 -7.75
C GLU A 92 7.57 -0.10 -7.84
N GLU A 93 6.98 0.97 -8.39
CA GLU A 93 7.60 2.29 -8.45
C GLU A 93 7.83 2.88 -7.05
N ILE A 94 6.85 2.77 -6.14
CA ILE A 94 6.99 3.20 -4.75
C ILE A 94 8.11 2.40 -4.07
N LYS A 95 8.17 1.09 -4.28
CA LYS A 95 9.23 0.25 -3.72
C LYS A 95 10.60 0.66 -4.25
N LYS A 96 10.71 0.86 -5.56
CA LYS A 96 11.94 1.32 -6.20
C LYS A 96 12.36 2.72 -5.72
N GLY A 97 11.39 3.62 -5.54
CA GLY A 97 11.61 4.95 -4.97
C GLY A 97 12.13 4.87 -3.53
N ALA A 98 11.49 4.03 -2.70
CA ALA A 98 11.91 3.80 -1.32
C ALA A 98 13.33 3.20 -1.23
N GLU A 99 13.65 2.21 -2.06
CA GLU A 99 15.00 1.63 -2.16
C GLU A 99 16.02 2.70 -2.57
N ASN A 100 15.67 3.54 -3.54
CA ASN A 100 16.54 4.60 -4.02
C ASN A 100 16.80 5.67 -2.94
N ILE A 101 15.77 6.05 -2.16
CA ILE A 101 15.92 6.96 -1.01
C ILE A 101 16.81 6.34 0.06
N LEU A 102 16.57 5.07 0.40
CA LEU A 102 17.35 4.34 1.40
C LEU A 102 18.84 4.26 1.02
N LEU A 103 19.14 4.07 -0.27
CA LEU A 103 20.51 3.88 -0.74
C LEU A 103 21.24 5.20 -1.05
N LYS A 104 20.55 6.18 -1.63
CA LYS A 104 21.19 7.41 -2.16
C LYS A 104 20.94 8.64 -1.31
N GLU A 105 19.88 8.67 -0.52
CA GLU A 105 19.40 9.87 0.16
C GLU A 105 19.17 9.61 1.65
N THR A 106 20.08 8.87 2.30
CA THR A 106 20.05 8.63 3.76
C THR A 106 20.01 9.92 4.60
N GLN A 107 20.42 11.05 4.02
CA GLN A 107 20.27 12.37 4.62
C GLN A 107 18.81 12.80 4.84
N LEU A 108 17.87 12.38 3.99
CA LEU A 108 16.44 12.66 4.15
C LEU A 108 15.80 11.82 5.27
N LEU A 109 16.42 10.69 5.60
CA LEU A 109 15.99 9.82 6.69
C LEU A 109 16.53 10.29 8.05
N LYS A 110 17.49 11.20 8.07
CA LYS A 110 17.98 11.79 9.33
C LYS A 110 16.93 12.77 9.85
N PRO A 111 16.50 12.62 11.12
CA PRO A 111 15.59 13.58 11.71
C PRO A 111 16.20 14.99 11.66
N VAL A 112 15.36 16.00 11.42
CA VAL A 112 15.78 17.40 11.37
C VAL A 112 16.35 17.78 12.75
N GLY A 113 17.67 18.03 12.82
CA GLY A 113 18.40 18.23 14.08
C GLY A 113 19.37 17.10 14.48
N GLY A 114 19.42 15.99 13.74
CA GLY A 114 20.26 14.84 14.06
C GLY A 114 19.61 13.91 15.11
N THR A 115 20.24 12.76 15.35
CA THR A 115 19.79 11.84 16.41
C THR A 115 19.97 12.52 17.76
N VAL A 116 18.86 12.71 18.50
CA VAL A 116 18.89 13.20 19.88
C VAL A 116 19.83 12.30 20.68
N THR A 117 20.99 12.83 21.05
CA THR A 117 21.95 12.09 21.86
C THR A 117 21.58 12.24 23.33
N LEU A 118 21.91 11.22 24.15
CA LEU A 118 21.73 11.28 25.61
C LEU A 118 22.32 12.57 26.21
N HIS A 119 23.43 13.05 25.65
CA HIS A 119 24.05 14.31 26.05
C HIS A 119 23.15 15.54 25.83
N GLU A 120 22.34 15.58 24.77
CA GLU A 120 21.38 16.66 24.53
C GLU A 120 20.16 16.58 25.45
N ILE A 121 19.79 15.38 25.89
CA ILE A 121 18.72 15.15 26.86
C ILE A 121 19.18 15.64 28.24
N ASP A 122 20.37 15.24 28.69
CA ASP A 122 20.93 15.68 29.98
C ASP A 122 21.08 17.21 30.04
N LYS A 123 21.56 17.83 28.96
CA LYS A 123 21.66 19.31 28.85
C LYS A 123 20.32 20.04 28.95
N ARG A 124 19.22 19.42 28.52
CA ARG A 124 17.87 20.00 28.63
C ARG A 124 17.32 19.84 30.04
N ILE A 125 17.68 18.77 30.74
CA ILE A 125 17.30 18.53 32.14
C ILE A 125 18.05 19.49 33.07
N GLU A 126 19.34 19.78 32.84
CA GLU A 126 20.10 20.74 33.66
C GLU A 126 19.68 22.20 33.49
N ARG A 127 18.97 22.55 32.42
CA ARG A 127 18.48 23.92 32.14
C ARG A 127 17.04 24.17 32.58
N ALA A 128 16.34 23.15 33.08
CA ALA A 128 14.98 23.23 33.61
C ALA A 128 15.01 23.37 35.13
#